data_AF-A0A7U5TPP9-F1
#
_entry.id   AF-A0A7U5TPP9-F1
#
_cell.length_a   1.000
_cell.length_b   1.000
_cell.length_c   1.000
_cell.angle_alpha   90.00
_cell.angle_beta   90.00
_cell.angle_gamma   90.00
#
_symmetry.space_group_name_H-M   'P 1'
#
loop_
_entity.id
_entity.type
_entity.pdbx_description
1 polymer ?
#
loop_
_entity_poly.entity_id
_entity_poly.type
_entity_poly.pdbx_seq_one_letter_code
_entity_poly.pdbx_strand_id
1 'polypeptide(L)'
;MAKFTDVHDLLTAYQKQARKVPPKGVYASKQRQQEVQAAHTRKVMRQRKRSVGKSNKLGFRRRAETTAALICEMNFWALVCRSNRKNSIQGEG
;
A
#
# COMPACT_ATOMS: atom_id res chain seq x y z
N MET A 1 -7.44 -24.68 -9.35
CA MET A 1 -7.05 -23.40 -8.72
C MET A 1 -5.53 -23.36 -8.62
N ALA A 2 -4.86 -22.47 -9.36
CA ALA A 2 -3.41 -22.32 -9.24
C ALA A 2 -3.05 -21.95 -7.79
N LYS A 3 -2.04 -22.63 -7.23
CA LYS A 3 -1.57 -22.36 -5.86
C LYS A 3 -1.13 -20.88 -5.80
N PHE A 4 -1.74 -20.10 -4.91
CA PHE A 4 -1.35 -18.71 -4.69
C PHE A 4 0.10 -18.70 -4.17
N THR A 5 1.03 -18.18 -4.97
CA THR A 5 2.45 -18.04 -4.61
C THR A 5 2.75 -16.62 -4.16
N ASP A 6 3.83 -16.45 -3.40
CA ASP A 6 4.25 -15.14 -2.85
C ASP A 6 4.43 -14.09 -3.94
N VAL A 7 5.07 -14.49 -5.03
CA VAL A 7 5.33 -13.65 -6.17
C VAL A 7 4.03 -13.15 -6.81
N HIS A 8 3.00 -13.98 -6.91
CA HIS A 8 1.71 -13.58 -7.49
C HIS A 8 0.98 -12.56 -6.61
N ASP A 9 0.97 -12.77 -5.29
CA ASP A 9 0.36 -11.84 -4.34
C ASP A 9 1.14 -10.52 -4.26
N LEU A 10 2.48 -10.55 -4.34
CA LEU A 10 3.33 -9.37 -4.39
C LEU A 10 3.11 -8.55 -5.66
N LEU A 11 3.06 -9.19 -6.84
CA LEU A 11 2.78 -8.52 -8.11
C LEU A 11 1.39 -7.89 -8.12
N THR A 12 0.39 -8.62 -7.64
CA THR A 12 -0.99 -8.14 -7.52
C THR A 12 -1.09 -6.95 -6.57
N ALA A 13 -0.37 -6.99 -5.44
CA ALA A 13 -0.31 -5.91 -4.48
C ALA A 13 0.35 -4.66 -5.09
N TYR A 14 1.47 -4.83 -5.80
CA TYR A 14 2.17 -3.75 -6.49
C TYR A 14 1.27 -3.06 -7.53
N GLN A 15 0.57 -3.82 -8.38
CA GLN A 15 -0.38 -3.26 -9.35
C GLN A 15 -1.55 -2.49 -8.69
N LYS A 16 -2.01 -2.94 -7.52
CA LYS A 16 -3.06 -2.26 -6.75
C LYS A 16 -2.55 -1.04 -6.00
N GLN A 17 -1.25 -0.95 -5.73
CA GLN A 17 -0.62 0.19 -5.07
C GLN A 17 -0.83 1.48 -5.88
N ALA A 18 -0.76 1.42 -7.22
CA ALA A 18 -1.04 2.55 -8.12
C ALA A 18 -2.47 3.11 -7.98
N ARG A 19 -3.43 2.29 -7.50
CA ARG A 19 -4.83 2.68 -7.25
C ARG A 19 -5.07 3.24 -5.84
N LYS A 20 -4.06 3.29 -4.98
CA LYS A 20 -4.15 3.89 -3.63
C LYS A 20 -4.00 5.41 -3.62
N VAL A 21 -3.84 6.05 -4.78
CA VAL A 21 -4.01 7.50 -4.87
C VAL A 21 -5.41 7.81 -4.34
N PRO A 22 -5.56 8.51 -3.20
CA PRO A 22 -6.87 8.79 -2.68
C PRO A 22 -7.60 9.61 -3.74
N PRO A 23 -8.76 9.14 -4.24
CA PRO A 23 -9.53 9.94 -5.17
C PRO A 23 -9.88 11.26 -4.45
N LYS A 24 -9.31 12.36 -4.95
CA LYS A 24 -9.57 13.71 -4.43
C LYS A 24 -11.09 13.90 -4.45
N GLY A 25 -11.73 14.03 -3.28
CA GLY A 25 -13.11 14.51 -3.17
C GLY A 25 -14.24 13.48 -3.07
N VAL A 26 -14.01 12.19 -2.82
CA VAL A 26 -15.13 11.20 -2.78
C VAL A 26 -16.13 11.42 -1.62
N TYR A 27 -15.76 12.20 -0.60
CA TYR A 27 -16.63 12.53 0.51
C TYR A 27 -16.68 14.04 0.72
N ALA A 28 -17.83 14.63 0.40
CA ALA A 28 -18.09 16.06 0.47
C ALA A 28 -17.98 16.66 1.89
N SER A 29 -18.12 15.84 2.95
CA SER A 29 -18.05 16.29 4.34
C SER A 29 -17.06 15.48 5.17
N LYS A 30 -16.42 16.14 6.15
CA LYS A 30 -15.48 15.52 7.12
C LYS A 30 -16.14 14.39 7.93
N GLN A 31 -17.43 14.53 8.25
CA GLN A 31 -18.19 13.51 8.97
C GLN A 31 -18.33 12.22 8.16
N ARG A 32 -18.68 12.32 6.86
CA ARG A 32 -18.81 11.16 5.99
C ARG A 32 -17.47 10.44 5.79
N GLN A 33 -16.36 11.18 5.75
CA GLN A 33 -15.01 10.61 5.72
C GLN A 33 -14.74 9.76 6.97
N GLN A 34 -15.07 10.28 8.16
CA GLN A 34 -14.87 9.59 9.42
C GLN A 34 -15.72 8.31 9.53
N GLU A 35 -16.98 8.38 9.11
CA GLU A 35 -17.88 7.22 9.11
C GLU A 35 -17.37 6.08 8.22
N VAL A 36 -16.95 6.42 7.01
CA VAL A 36 -16.38 5.46 6.06
C VAL A 36 -15.09 4.88 6.59
N GLN A 37 -14.20 5.72 7.15
CA GLN A 37 -12.94 5.27 7.72
C GLN A 37 -13.18 4.32 8.90
N ALA A 38 -14.16 4.61 9.75
CA ALA A 38 -14.56 3.74 10.85
C ALA A 38 -15.14 2.41 10.35
N ALA A 39 -16.00 2.43 9.33
CA ALA A 39 -16.56 1.23 8.71
C ALA A 39 -15.48 0.36 8.06
N HIS A 40 -14.54 0.98 7.33
CA HIS A 40 -13.39 0.30 6.74
C HIS A 40 -12.53 -0.36 7.83
N THR A 41 -12.24 0.36 8.91
CA THR A 41 -11.45 -0.15 10.04
C THR A 41 -12.12 -1.36 10.68
N ARG A 42 -13.44 -1.32 10.92
CA ARG A 42 -14.21 -2.47 11.43
C ARG A 42 -14.12 -3.68 10.50
N LYS A 43 -14.25 -3.48 9.19
CA LYS A 43 -14.09 -4.55 8.18
C LYS A 43 -12.71 -5.18 8.23
N VAL A 44 -11.66 -4.35 8.28
CA VAL A 44 -10.26 -4.80 8.37
C VAL A 44 -10.01 -5.60 9.65
N MET A 45 -10.55 -5.18 10.79
CA MET A 45 -10.45 -5.89 12.07
C MET A 45 -11.19 -7.24 12.04
N ARG A 46 -12.40 -7.30 11.47
CA ARG A 46 -13.13 -8.57 11.31
C ARG A 46 -12.39 -9.56 10.42
N GLN A 47 -11.79 -9.07 9.33
CA GLN A 47 -10.95 -9.91 8.47
C GLN A 47 -9.72 -10.44 9.21
N ARG A 48 -9.04 -9.60 10.04
CA ARG A 48 -7.93 -10.05 10.91
C ARG A 48 -8.36 -11.22 11.80
N LYS A 49 -9.48 -11.07 12.50
CA LYS A 49 -10.00 -12.10 13.41
C LYS A 49 -10.39 -13.40 12.72
N ARG A 50 -10.79 -13.37 11.44
CA ARG A 50 -11.11 -14.59 10.66
C ARG A 50 -9.89 -15.32 10.10
N SER A 51 -8.71 -14.69 10.12
CA SER A 51 -7.48 -15.24 9.50
C SER A 51 -6.62 -16.12 10.40
N VAL A 52 -7.03 -16.34 11.67
CA VAL A 52 -6.28 -17.16 12.64
C VAL A 52 -6.43 -18.68 12.45
N GLY A 53 -7.18 -19.15 11.45
CA GLY A 53 -7.23 -20.57 11.04
C GLY A 53 -6.25 -20.92 9.91
N LYS A 54 -5.87 -22.22 9.81
CA LYS A 54 -4.82 -22.90 8.98
C LYS A 54 -4.60 -22.47 7.50
N SER A 55 -5.32 -21.50 6.96
CA SER A 55 -5.15 -20.96 5.62
C SER A 55 -4.98 -19.43 5.69
N ASN A 56 -3.84 -18.96 6.23
CA ASN A 56 -3.49 -17.55 6.46
C ASN A 56 -3.22 -16.74 5.16
N LYS A 57 -4.02 -16.99 4.12
CA LYS A 57 -4.02 -16.27 2.84
C LYS A 57 -4.20 -14.77 3.02
N LEU A 58 -4.90 -14.35 4.08
CA LEU A 58 -5.06 -12.94 4.40
C LEU A 58 -3.78 -12.32 4.97
N GLY A 59 -3.08 -13.00 5.88
CA GLY A 59 -1.81 -12.54 6.43
C GLY A 59 -0.74 -12.43 5.33
N PHE A 60 -0.71 -13.41 4.43
CA PHE A 60 0.19 -13.42 3.29
C PHE A 60 -0.07 -12.28 2.32
N ARG A 61 -1.33 -12.03 1.93
CA ARG A 61 -1.71 -10.89 1.09
C ARG A 61 -1.38 -9.55 1.74
N ARG A 62 -1.57 -9.42 3.05
CA ARG A 62 -1.19 -8.20 3.78
C ARG A 62 0.30 -8.00 3.84
N ARG A 63 1.06 -9.06 4.08
CA ARG A 63 2.52 -9.02 4.04
C ARG A 63 2.98 -8.54 2.65
N ALA A 64 2.45 -9.13 1.59
CA ALA A 64 2.71 -8.71 0.22
C ALA A 64 2.36 -7.23 -0.03
N GLU A 65 1.19 -6.76 0.46
CA GLU A 65 0.80 -5.35 0.39
C GLU A 65 1.74 -4.41 1.15
N THR A 66 2.16 -4.77 2.36
CA THR A 66 3.11 -3.97 3.16
C THR A 66 4.50 -3.96 2.55
N THR A 67 4.96 -5.09 2.04
CA THR A 67 6.27 -5.23 1.40
C THR A 67 6.34 -4.43 0.10
N ALA A 68 5.31 -4.53 -0.75
CA ALA A 68 5.23 -3.72 -1.97
C ALA A 68 5.21 -2.21 -1.66
N ALA A 69 4.50 -1.78 -0.60
CA ALA A 69 4.48 -0.39 -0.17
C ALA A 69 5.87 0.11 0.24
N LEU A 70 6.56 -0.65 1.08
CA LEU A 70 7.89 -0.32 1.57
C LEU A 70 8.89 -0.20 0.40
N ILE A 71 8.87 -1.14 -0.55
CA ILE A 71 9.75 -1.09 -1.73
C ILE A 71 9.49 0.18 -2.55
N CYS A 72 8.23 0.56 -2.75
CA CYS A 72 7.89 1.78 -3.47
C CYS A 72 8.41 3.04 -2.75
N GLU A 73 8.29 3.11 -1.42
CA GLU A 73 8.81 4.23 -0.62
C GLU A 73 10.33 4.31 -0.68
N MET A 74 11.03 3.17 -0.53
CA MET A 74 12.49 3.13 -0.64
C MET A 74 12.97 3.58 -2.02
N ASN A 75 12.30 3.14 -3.09
CA ASN A 75 12.62 3.58 -4.45
C ASN A 75 12.37 5.07 -4.67
N PHE A 76 11.29 5.62 -4.09
CA PHE A 76 11.02 7.05 -4.12
C PHE A 76 12.12 7.85 -3.43
N TRP A 77 12.52 7.47 -2.20
CA TRP A 77 13.62 8.12 -1.49
C TRP A 77 14.94 8.03 -2.27
N ALA A 78 15.23 6.88 -2.87
CA ALA A 78 16.42 6.73 -3.70
C ALA A 78 16.40 7.65 -4.94
N LEU A 79 15.23 7.86 -5.57
CA LEU A 79 15.05 8.82 -6.66
C LEU A 79 15.31 10.25 -6.18
N VAL A 80 14.73 10.66 -5.04
CA VAL A 80 14.93 11.99 -4.44
C VAL A 80 16.41 12.22 -4.15
N CYS A 81 17.10 11.27 -3.50
CA CYS A 81 18.53 11.38 -3.20
C CYS A 81 19.40 11.47 -4.46
N ARG A 82 19.04 10.78 -5.56
CA ARG A 82 19.74 10.91 -6.85
C ARG A 82 19.49 12.28 -7.49
N SER A 83 18.24 12.76 -7.46
CA SER A 83 17.89 14.09 -7.98
C SER A 83 18.62 15.20 -7.23
N ASN A 84 18.63 15.14 -5.89
CA ASN A 84 19.29 16.15 -5.07
C ASN A 84 20.80 16.20 -5.33
N ARG A 85 21.46 15.05 -5.48
CA ARG A 85 22.87 14.99 -5.89
C ARG A 85 23.12 15.60 -7.28
N LYS A 86 22.23 15.37 -8.23
CA LYS A 86 22.35 15.96 -9.57
C LYS A 86 22.19 17.49 -9.52
N ASN A 87 21.23 17.98 -8.73
CA ASN A 87 20.97 19.42 -8.60
C ASN A 87 22.07 20.13 -7.80
N SER A 88 22.67 19.49 -6.79
CA SER A 88 23.82 20.07 -6.07
C SER A 88 25.04 20.23 -6.97
N ILE A 89 25.27 19.29 -7.90
CA ILE A 89 26.37 19.39 -8.89
C ILE A 89 26.11 20.49 -9.93
N GLN A 90 24.84 20.80 -10.24
CA GLN A 90 24.48 21.84 -11.21
C GLN A 90 24.46 23.27 -10.61
N GLY A 91 24.43 23.40 -9.28
CA GLY A 91 24.39 24.70 -8.58
C GLY A 91 25.76 25.27 -8.19
N GLU A 92 26.85 24.57 -8.49
CA GLU A 92 28.23 25.02 -8.24
C GLU A 92 28.89 25.66 -9.48
N GLY A 93 28.09 26.23 -10.39
CA GLY A 93 28.54 26.96 -11.59
C GLY A 93 28.27 28.45 -11.51
#